data_AF-A0A3M1D6S1-F1
#
_entry.id   AF-A0A3M1D6S1-F1
#
_cell.length_a   1.000
_cell.length_b   1.000
_cell.length_c   1.000
_cell.angle_alpha   90.00
_cell.angle_beta   90.00
_cell.angle_gamma   90.00
#
_symmetry.space_group_name_H-M   'P 1'
#
loop_
_entity.id
_entity.type
_entity.pdbx_description
1 polymer ?
#
loop_
_entity_poly.entity_id
_entity_poly.type
_entity_poly.pdbx_seq_one_letter_code
_entity_poly.pdbx_strand_id
1 'polypeptide(L)'
;MTERQTVTAEGRTLNEAIQVAAAELGVDPAQVQHKLDVDHFRNAFGAMTGVDTVKIFAWVRDPEEFAGGEAARAWIASLVEAMGIEAEVTLRVTGEKQATIVMNSDKARFLVGRQGRTLHAIRHLLAESVGREYPDWTFVLDVNGGEERRESRDHDRRDRGGRGDRGDR
;
A
#
# COMPACT_ATOMS: atom_id res chain seq x y z
N MET A 1 13.31 23.51 -12.30
CA MET A 1 14.27 22.73 -11.49
C MET A 1 13.90 22.98 -10.04
N THR A 2 13.05 22.15 -9.47
CA THR A 2 12.66 22.26 -8.06
C THR A 2 13.83 21.74 -7.24
N GLU A 3 14.50 22.62 -6.49
CA GLU A 3 15.57 22.25 -5.58
C GLU A 3 14.98 21.29 -4.54
N ARG A 4 15.41 20.03 -4.54
CA ARG A 4 14.93 19.03 -3.58
C ARG A 4 15.48 19.39 -2.20
N GLN A 5 14.68 20.09 -1.40
CA GLN A 5 15.04 20.38 -0.02
C GLN A 5 15.13 19.05 0.73
N THR A 6 16.37 18.65 1.04
CA THR A 6 16.68 17.45 1.81
C THR A 6 17.03 17.88 3.22
N VAL A 7 16.27 17.41 4.20
CA VAL A 7 16.53 17.60 5.63
C VAL A 7 17.12 16.33 6.22
N THR A 8 17.86 16.48 7.30
CA THR A 8 18.42 15.34 8.05
C THR A 8 17.82 15.37 9.44
N ALA A 9 17.05 14.35 9.79
CA ALA A 9 16.38 14.26 11.08
C ALA A 9 16.86 13.03 11.86
N GLU A 10 16.88 13.16 13.18
CA GLU A 10 17.25 12.11 14.11
C GLU A 10 16.13 11.89 15.13
N GLY A 11 15.84 10.63 15.45
CA GLY A 11 14.86 10.26 16.47
C GLY A 11 15.24 8.94 17.14
N ARG A 12 14.59 8.58 18.25
CA ARG A 12 14.82 7.26 18.88
C ARG A 12 14.18 6.13 18.09
N THR A 13 13.18 6.46 17.28
CA THR A 13 12.52 5.53 16.36
C THR A 13 12.41 6.13 14.97
N LEU A 14 12.22 5.28 13.97
CA LEU A 14 11.98 5.73 12.59
C LEU A 14 10.80 6.70 12.51
N ASN A 15 9.71 6.42 13.24
CA ASN A 15 8.52 7.25 13.22
C ASN A 15 8.75 8.65 13.83
N GLU A 16 9.52 8.73 14.93
CA GLU A 16 9.93 10.03 15.50
C GLU A 16 10.78 10.83 14.52
N ALA A 17 11.76 10.19 13.87
CA ALA A 17 12.62 10.85 12.89
C ALA A 17 11.80 11.40 11.70
N ILE A 18 10.76 10.68 11.25
CA ILE A 18 9.84 11.13 10.20
C ILE A 18 9.03 12.34 10.66
N GLN A 19 8.52 12.34 11.90
CA GLN A 19 7.75 13.47 12.41
C GLN A 19 8.59 14.74 12.52
N VAL A 20 9.84 14.61 12.98
CA VAL A 20 10.79 15.74 13.04
C VAL A 20 11.08 16.25 11.63
N ALA A 21 11.35 15.36 10.67
CA ALA A 21 11.56 15.75 9.28
C ALA A 21 10.32 16.41 8.65
N ALA A 22 9.12 15.91 8.93
CA ALA A 22 7.86 16.48 8.45
C ALA A 22 7.63 17.90 8.99
N ALA A 23 7.92 18.11 10.28
CA ALA A 23 7.84 19.42 10.91
C ALA A 23 8.85 20.42 10.32
N GLU A 24 10.08 19.98 10.01
CA GLU A 24 11.09 20.82 9.36
C GLU A 24 10.75 21.15 7.89
N LEU A 25 10.17 20.20 7.17
CA LEU A 25 9.75 20.37 5.78
C LEU A 25 8.40 21.09 5.64
N GLY A 26 7.63 21.23 6.73
CA GLY A 26 6.31 21.85 6.73
C GLY A 26 5.25 21.07 5.95
N VAL A 27 5.42 19.75 5.82
CA VAL A 27 4.50 18.85 5.08
C VAL A 27 3.91 17.79 5.99
N ASP A 28 2.85 17.12 5.54
CA ASP A 28 2.28 16.00 6.27
C ASP A 28 3.29 14.83 6.34
N PRO A 29 3.41 14.10 7.47
CA PRO A 29 4.30 12.94 7.59
C PRO A 29 4.12 11.89 6.47
N ALA A 30 2.92 11.76 5.90
CA ALA A 30 2.65 10.85 4.80
C ALA A 30 3.30 11.27 3.46
N GLN A 31 3.65 12.55 3.31
CA GLN A 31 4.27 13.11 2.10
C GLN A 31 5.80 13.12 2.17
N VAL A 32 6.39 12.74 3.30
CA VAL A 32 7.83 12.67 3.48
C VAL A 32 8.36 11.35 2.92
N GLN A 33 9.30 11.43 1.98
CA GLN A 33 10.15 10.30 1.62
C GLN A 33 11.42 10.34 2.47
N HIS A 34 11.92 9.16 2.85
CA HIS A 34 13.10 9.07 3.68
C HIS A 34 14.06 7.96 3.23
N LYS A 35 15.34 8.13 3.56
CA LYS A 35 16.37 7.10 3.48
C LYS A 35 17.11 7.02 4.81
N LEU A 36 17.26 5.80 5.33
CA LEU A 36 18.04 5.55 6.54
C LEU A 36 19.52 5.86 6.29
N ASP A 37 20.13 6.64 7.18
CA ASP A 37 21.57 6.86 7.18
C ASP A 37 22.27 5.65 7.83
N VAL A 38 22.78 4.73 6.99
CA VAL A 38 23.47 3.52 7.46
C VAL A 38 24.80 3.85 8.13
N ASP A 39 25.42 4.98 7.76
CA ASP A 39 26.69 5.41 8.34
C ASP A 39 26.50 5.92 9.77
N HIS A 40 25.28 6.30 10.16
CA HIS A 40 24.93 6.59 11.56
C HIS A 40 25.23 5.41 12.49
N PHE A 41 25.13 4.18 11.99
CA PHE A 41 25.44 2.96 12.75
C PHE A 41 26.90 2.51 12.63
N ARG A 42 27.77 3.33 12.03
CA ARG A 42 29.19 3.02 11.80
C ARG A 42 30.08 4.06 12.48
N ASN A 43 31.17 3.61 13.11
CA ASN A 43 32.20 4.52 13.61
C ASN A 43 33.19 4.92 12.51
N ALA A 44 34.09 5.86 12.83
CA ALA A 44 35.13 6.35 11.91
C ALA A 44 36.09 5.26 11.38
N PHE A 45 36.09 4.05 11.98
CA PHE A 45 36.88 2.90 11.54
C PHE A 45 36.05 1.86 10.76
N GLY A 46 34.78 2.15 10.43
CA GLY A 46 33.90 1.29 9.65
C GLY A 46 33.29 0.12 10.43
N ALA A 47 33.50 0.03 11.75
CA ALA A 47 32.89 -0.99 12.59
C ALA A 47 31.48 -0.57 13.05
N MET A 48 30.58 -1.55 13.17
CA MET A 48 29.22 -1.32 13.67
C MET A 48 29.27 -0.80 15.11
N THR A 49 28.60 0.32 15.35
CA THR A 49 28.44 0.93 16.67
C THR A 49 26.96 0.89 17.04
N GLY A 50 26.66 0.40 18.25
CA GLY A 50 25.30 0.42 18.77
C GLY A 50 24.91 1.86 19.10
N VAL A 51 24.00 2.43 18.32
CA VAL A 51 23.45 3.76 18.54
C VAL A 51 21.96 3.60 18.79
N ASP A 52 21.45 4.21 19.86
CA ASP A 52 20.04 4.12 20.27
C ASP A 52 19.12 5.07 19.46
N THR A 53 19.67 5.74 18.45
CA THR A 53 18.97 6.69 17.60
C THR A 53 19.05 6.29 16.13
N VAL A 54 18.04 6.73 15.39
CA VAL A 54 17.87 6.52 13.96
C VAL A 54 17.98 7.88 13.28
N LYS A 55 18.92 7.98 12.34
CA LYS A 55 19.09 9.15 11.49
C LYS A 55 18.57 8.86 10.09
N ILE A 56 17.80 9.79 9.55
CA ILE A 56 17.23 9.71 8.21
C ILE A 56 17.54 10.96 7.40
N PHE A 57 17.76 10.78 6.11
CA PHE A 57 17.66 11.84 5.12
C PHE A 57 16.22 11.85 4.61
N ALA A 58 15.54 12.97 4.71
CA ALA A 58 14.14 13.11 4.33
C ALA A 58 13.95 14.26 3.32
N TRP A 59 13.03 14.09 2.39
CA TRP A 59 12.70 15.09 1.38
C TRP A 59 11.21 15.06 1.08
N VAL A 60 10.68 16.19 0.60
CA VAL A 60 9.28 16.28 0.14
C VAL A 60 9.13 15.44 -1.12
N ARG A 61 8.12 14.57 -1.15
CA ARG A 61 7.75 13.84 -2.37
C ARG A 61 7.28 14.85 -3.43
N ASP A 62 7.92 14.85 -4.61
CA ASP A 62 7.53 15.72 -5.72
C ASP A 62 6.06 15.45 -6.08
N PRO A 63 5.16 16.46 -6.01
CA PRO A 63 3.75 16.27 -6.33
C PRO A 63 3.54 15.75 -7.75
N GLU A 64 4.38 16.15 -8.71
CA GLU A 64 4.31 15.67 -10.10
C GLU A 64 4.66 14.18 -10.24
N GLU A 65 5.60 13.68 -9.43
CA GLU A 65 5.97 12.26 -9.37
C GLU A 65 4.93 11.40 -8.63
N PHE A 66 3.93 12.02 -8.00
CA PHE A 66 2.85 11.34 -7.27
C PHE A 66 1.45 11.66 -7.83
N ALA A 67 1.32 12.68 -8.68
CA ALA A 67 0.05 13.23 -9.15
C ALA A 67 -0.82 12.18 -9.84
N GLY A 68 -0.23 11.35 -10.71
CA GLY A 68 -0.97 10.28 -11.39
C GLY A 68 -1.49 9.23 -10.41
N GLY A 69 -0.69 8.86 -9.41
CA GLY A 69 -1.10 7.95 -8.35
C GLY A 69 -2.25 8.50 -7.52
N GLU A 70 -2.15 9.75 -7.05
CA GLU A 70 -3.21 10.36 -6.24
C GLU A 70 -4.48 10.60 -7.04
N ALA A 71 -4.38 11.03 -8.31
CA ALA A 71 -5.52 11.14 -9.21
C ALA A 71 -6.24 9.79 -9.37
N ALA A 72 -5.48 8.70 -9.51
CA ALA A 72 -6.04 7.35 -9.59
C ALA A 72 -6.69 6.91 -8.26
N ARG A 73 -6.09 7.23 -7.11
CA ARG A 73 -6.66 6.96 -5.78
C ARG A 73 -7.99 7.71 -5.59
N ALA A 74 -8.02 9.00 -5.92
CA ALA A 74 -9.19 9.85 -5.80
C ALA A 74 -10.33 9.38 -6.73
N TRP A 75 -9.99 9.02 -7.97
CA TRP A 75 -10.95 8.45 -8.92
C TRP A 75 -11.56 7.15 -8.37
N ILE A 76 -10.75 6.23 -7.86
CA ILE A 76 -11.22 4.97 -7.26
C ILE A 76 -12.09 5.22 -6.02
N ALA A 77 -11.68 6.12 -5.13
CA ALA A 77 -12.46 6.47 -3.95
C ALA A 77 -13.86 6.98 -4.33
N SER A 78 -13.93 7.90 -5.29
CA SER A 78 -15.21 8.44 -5.79
C SER A 78 -16.09 7.37 -6.43
N LEU A 79 -15.50 6.43 -7.17
CA LEU A 79 -16.23 5.31 -7.79
C LEU A 79 -16.84 4.38 -6.72
N VAL A 80 -16.05 4.02 -5.71
CA VAL A 80 -16.48 3.11 -4.63
C VAL A 80 -17.58 3.75 -3.79
N GLU A 81 -17.46 5.04 -3.51
CA GLU A 81 -18.50 5.84 -2.85
C GLU A 81 -19.79 5.90 -3.69
N ALA A 82 -19.69 6.17 -4.99
CA ALA A 82 -20.84 6.19 -5.90
C ALA A 82 -21.53 4.81 -6.03
N MET A 83 -20.79 3.72 -5.81
CA MET A 83 -21.34 2.36 -5.75
C MET A 83 -21.99 2.03 -4.38
N GLY A 84 -21.91 2.92 -3.39
CA GLY A 84 -22.43 2.68 -2.04
C GLY A 84 -21.66 1.60 -1.27
N ILE A 85 -20.37 1.44 -1.58
CA ILE A 85 -19.49 0.47 -0.94
C ILE A 85 -18.54 1.22 0.00
N GLU A 86 -18.53 0.84 1.27
CA GLU A 86 -17.50 1.30 2.20
C GLU A 86 -16.22 0.52 1.92
N ALA A 87 -15.18 1.23 1.46
CA ALA A 87 -13.85 0.67 1.24
C ALA A 87 -12.78 1.67 1.65
N GLU A 88 -11.72 1.15 2.27
CA GLU A 88 -10.51 1.91 2.50
C GLU A 88 -9.62 1.80 1.25
N VAL A 89 -9.28 2.94 0.65
CA VAL A 89 -8.46 3.01 -0.57
C VAL A 89 -7.08 3.54 -0.21
N THR A 90 -6.08 2.67 -0.27
CA THR A 90 -4.67 2.99 0.01
C THR A 90 -3.88 3.07 -1.28
N LEU A 91 -2.98 4.04 -1.39
CA LEU A 91 -2.07 4.20 -2.52
C LEU A 91 -0.64 3.82 -2.11
N ARG A 92 -0.01 2.97 -2.92
CA ARG A 92 1.40 2.61 -2.83
C ARG A 92 2.07 2.91 -4.16
N VAL A 93 2.87 3.96 -4.22
CA VAL A 93 3.70 4.22 -5.39
C VAL A 93 4.98 3.41 -5.27
N THR A 94 5.22 2.56 -6.28
CA THR A 94 6.36 1.66 -6.37
C THR A 94 7.17 2.08 -7.60
N GLY A 95 8.47 2.33 -7.47
CA GLY A 95 9.28 2.87 -8.57
C GLY A 95 8.89 4.30 -8.98
N GLU A 96 9.28 4.73 -10.19
CA GLU A 96 9.12 6.13 -10.64
C GLU A 96 7.71 6.48 -11.14
N LYS A 97 6.95 5.54 -11.72
CA LYS A 97 5.62 5.82 -12.31
C LYS A 97 4.63 4.66 -12.21
N GLN A 98 4.78 3.78 -11.23
CA GLN A 98 3.83 2.69 -10.99
C GLN A 98 3.06 2.93 -9.69
N ALA A 99 1.74 3.05 -9.81
CA ALA A 99 0.83 3.22 -8.69
C ALA A 99 0.07 1.92 -8.44
N THR A 100 0.24 1.35 -7.26
CA THR A 100 -0.57 0.24 -6.76
C THR A 100 -1.64 0.78 -5.82
N ILE A 101 -2.91 0.62 -6.19
CA ILE A 101 -4.07 1.05 -5.43
C ILE A 101 -4.68 -0.19 -4.80
N VAL A 102 -4.74 -0.20 -3.46
CA VAL A 102 -5.28 -1.30 -2.67
C VAL A 102 -6.63 -0.86 -2.10
N MET A 103 -7.68 -1.63 -2.42
CA MET A 103 -9.02 -1.43 -1.87
C MET A 103 -9.32 -2.51 -0.83
N ASN A 104 -9.51 -2.12 0.43
CA ASN A 104 -9.94 -3.03 1.50
C ASN A 104 -11.43 -2.81 1.76
N SER A 105 -12.25 -3.86 1.64
CA SER A 105 -13.69 -3.78 1.92
C SER A 105 -14.29 -5.12 2.32
N ASP A 106 -15.27 -5.10 3.24
CA ASP A 106 -16.10 -6.27 3.57
C ASP A 106 -16.98 -6.70 2.39
N LYS A 107 -17.21 -5.78 1.45
CA LYS A 107 -17.97 -5.96 0.22
C LYS A 107 -17.06 -6.21 -0.99
N ALA A 108 -15.78 -6.55 -0.80
CA ALA A 108 -14.81 -6.80 -1.86
C ALA A 108 -15.29 -7.76 -2.96
N ARG A 109 -16.15 -8.74 -2.62
CA ARG A 109 -16.76 -9.65 -3.60
C ARG A 109 -17.49 -8.93 -4.75
N PHE A 110 -18.07 -7.76 -4.48
CA PHE A 110 -18.77 -6.96 -5.49
C PHE A 110 -17.79 -6.17 -6.37
N LEU A 111 -16.69 -5.68 -5.79
CA LEU A 111 -15.61 -5.00 -6.50
C LEU A 111 -14.86 -5.96 -7.44
N VAL A 112 -14.64 -7.20 -7.02
CA VAL A 112 -14.06 -8.25 -7.87
C VAL A 112 -15.06 -8.67 -8.95
N GLY A 113 -16.30 -8.93 -8.56
CA GLY A 113 -17.36 -9.41 -9.44
C GLY A 113 -17.15 -10.86 -9.90
N ARG A 114 -18.11 -11.39 -10.67
CA ARG A 114 -18.07 -12.77 -11.16
C ARG A 114 -16.89 -12.96 -12.10
N GLN A 115 -15.99 -13.90 -11.77
CA GLN A 115 -14.75 -14.18 -12.54
C GLN A 115 -13.86 -12.94 -12.73
N GLY A 116 -13.89 -11.97 -11.81
CA GLY A 116 -13.05 -10.77 -11.90
C GLY A 116 -13.50 -9.72 -12.92
N ARG A 117 -14.70 -9.88 -13.51
CA ARG A 117 -15.19 -9.00 -14.59
C ARG A 117 -15.39 -7.55 -14.14
N THR A 118 -15.87 -7.32 -12.91
CA THR A 118 -16.06 -5.96 -12.38
C THR A 118 -14.72 -5.30 -12.17
N LEU A 119 -13.76 -5.98 -11.54
CA LEU A 119 -12.41 -5.46 -11.35
C LEU A 119 -11.74 -5.12 -12.69
N HIS A 120 -11.91 -5.96 -13.70
CA HIS A 120 -11.38 -5.68 -15.04
C HIS A 120 -12.01 -4.43 -15.67
N ALA A 121 -13.33 -4.26 -15.54
CA ALA A 121 -14.03 -3.07 -16.02
C ALA A 121 -13.56 -1.81 -15.29
N ILE A 122 -13.40 -1.87 -13.96
CA ILE A 122 -12.88 -0.75 -13.15
C ILE A 122 -11.46 -0.37 -13.60
N ARG A 123 -10.58 -1.37 -13.81
CA ARG A 123 -9.22 -1.13 -14.31
C ARG A 123 -9.23 -0.44 -15.68
N HIS A 124 -10.11 -0.87 -16.58
CA HIS A 124 -10.24 -0.26 -17.90
C HIS A 124 -10.73 1.19 -17.81
N LEU A 125 -11.75 1.45 -17.01
CA LEU A 125 -12.27 2.80 -16.78
C LEU A 125 -11.24 3.72 -16.13
N LEU A 126 -10.44 3.20 -15.19
CA LEU A 126 -9.35 3.97 -14.59
C LEU A 126 -8.29 4.36 -15.63
N ALA A 127 -7.87 3.40 -16.47
CA ALA A 127 -6.91 3.67 -17.53
C ALA A 127 -7.43 4.71 -18.53
N GLU A 128 -8.73 4.69 -18.85
CA GLU A 128 -9.32 5.66 -19.77
C GLU A 128 -9.53 7.04 -19.14
N SER A 129 -9.82 7.09 -17.85
CA SER A 129 -10.10 8.35 -17.15
C SER A 129 -8.82 9.06 -16.74
N VAL A 130 -7.91 8.34 -16.07
CA VAL A 130 -6.68 8.91 -15.48
C VAL A 130 -5.47 8.66 -16.39
N GLY A 131 -5.41 7.52 -17.08
CA GLY A 131 -4.29 7.22 -17.97
C GLY A 131 -4.18 8.13 -19.20
N ARG A 132 -5.27 8.83 -19.60
CA ARG A 132 -5.18 9.88 -20.63
C ARG A 132 -4.42 11.12 -20.16
N GLU A 133 -4.58 11.49 -18.89
CA GLU A 133 -3.90 12.64 -18.28
C GLU A 133 -2.48 12.27 -17.82
N TYR A 134 -2.28 11.00 -17.45
CA TYR A 134 -1.02 10.45 -16.97
C TYR A 134 -0.59 9.22 -17.79
N PRO A 135 -0.19 9.38 -19.07
CA PRO A 135 0.09 8.26 -19.98
C PRO A 135 1.32 7.44 -19.59
N ASP A 136 2.25 8.05 -18.86
CA ASP A 136 3.47 7.38 -18.40
C ASP A 136 3.25 6.55 -17.12
N TRP A 137 2.04 6.57 -16.55
CA TRP A 137 1.73 5.88 -15.30
C TRP A 137 1.16 4.49 -15.54
N THR A 138 1.67 3.52 -14.79
CA THR A 138 1.11 2.16 -14.74
C THR A 138 0.28 2.00 -13.47
N PHE A 139 -1.03 1.79 -13.64
CA PHE A 139 -1.96 1.59 -12.53
C PHE A 139 -2.22 0.11 -12.28
N VAL A 140 -1.95 -0.34 -11.06
CA VAL A 140 -2.26 -1.69 -10.59
C VAL A 140 -3.35 -1.57 -9.53
N LEU A 141 -4.46 -2.30 -9.70
CA LEU A 141 -5.51 -2.39 -8.68
C LEU A 141 -5.46 -3.74 -7.99
N ASP A 142 -5.46 -3.69 -6.66
CA ASP A 142 -5.64 -4.85 -5.81
C ASP A 142 -6.89 -4.67 -4.93
N VAL A 143 -7.57 -5.77 -4.66
CA VAL A 143 -8.78 -5.78 -3.83
C VAL A 143 -8.63 -6.85 -2.77
N ASN A 144 -8.51 -6.41 -1.52
CA ASN A 144 -8.50 -7.33 -0.39
C ASN A 144 -9.93 -7.45 0.14
N GLY A 145 -10.39 -8.69 0.25
CA GLY A 145 -11.55 -8.99 1.06
C GLY A 145 -11.17 -8.87 2.52
N GLY A 146 -12.00 -8.17 3.31
CA GLY A 146 -11.96 -8.26 4.75
C GLY A 146 -12.14 -9.72 5.17
N GLU A 147 -11.05 -10.42 5.48
CA GLU A 147 -11.10 -11.67 6.22
C GLU A 147 -11.17 -11.35 7.72
N GLU A 148 -12.29 -10.79 8.17
CA GLU A 148 -12.81 -11.20 9.47
C GLU A 148 -13.57 -12.52 9.30
N ARG A 149 -12.79 -13.59 9.09
CA ARG A 149 -13.19 -14.95 9.47
C ARG A 149 -12.06 -15.58 10.26
N ARG A 150 -11.90 -15.09 11.48
CA ARG A 150 -11.45 -15.95 12.58
C ARG A 150 -12.46 -17.09 12.70
N GLU A 151 -11.94 -18.30 12.72
CA GLU A 151 -12.59 -19.54 13.19
C GLU A 151 -13.88 -19.96 12.47
N SER A 152 -13.80 -21.03 11.67
CA SER A 152 -14.81 -22.10 11.47
C SER A 152 -14.72 -22.69 10.07
N ARG A 153 -13.54 -23.20 9.68
CA ARG A 153 -13.41 -24.12 8.54
C ARG A 153 -12.44 -25.26 8.83
N ASP A 154 -12.52 -25.85 10.03
CA ASP A 154 -11.83 -27.11 10.33
C ASP A 154 -12.77 -28.24 10.78
N HIS A 155 -14.08 -28.03 10.93
CA HIS A 155 -14.94 -29.03 11.56
C HIS A 155 -15.81 -29.90 10.63
N ASP A 156 -15.82 -29.72 9.31
CA ASP A 156 -16.84 -30.42 8.46
C ASP A 156 -16.28 -31.37 7.40
N ARG A 157 -15.03 -31.83 7.56
CA ARG A 157 -14.42 -32.83 6.66
C ARG A 157 -13.96 -34.12 7.33
N ARG A 158 -14.25 -34.34 8.62
CA ARG A 158 -13.84 -35.57 9.33
C ARG A 158 -14.95 -36.61 9.56
N ASP A 159 -16.17 -36.41 9.07
CA ASP A 159 -17.29 -37.35 9.33
C ASP A 159 -17.77 -38.19 8.12
N ARG A 160 -17.02 -38.26 7.02
CA ARG A 160 -17.36 -39.14 5.87
C ARG A 160 -16.39 -40.31 5.65
N GLY A 161 -15.73 -40.77 6.72
CA GLY A 161 -14.77 -41.88 6.67
C GLY A 161 -15.12 -43.04 7.60
N GLY A 162 -16.39 -43.46 7.65
CA GLY A 162 -16.75 -44.62 8.48
C GLY A 162 -18.08 -45.24 8.10
N ARG A 163 -18.05 -46.23 7.19
CA ARG A 163 -18.90 -47.45 7.22
C ARG A 163 -18.73 -48.30 5.96
N GLY A 164 -18.64 -49.62 6.18
CA GLY A 164 -18.80 -50.67 5.18
C GLY A 164 -17.49 -51.42 4.92
N ASP A 165 -17.04 -52.30 5.82
CA ASP A 165 -17.55 -53.67 5.98
C ASP A 165 -17.49 -54.49 4.68
N ARG A 166 -16.53 -55.43 4.65
CA ARG A 166 -16.64 -56.72 3.97
C ARG A 166 -15.49 -57.60 4.43
N GLY A 167 -15.79 -58.43 5.41
CA GLY A 167 -15.06 -59.66 5.65
C GLY A 167 -15.34 -60.73 4.59
N ASP A 168 -14.60 -61.82 4.76
CA ASP A 168 -14.90 -63.19 4.36
C ASP A 168 -14.65 -63.59 2.89
N ARG A 169 -13.44 -64.06 2.60
CA ARG A 169 -13.08 -65.49 2.42
C ARG A 169 -11.71 -65.66 1.81
#